data_AF-A0A957X2H5-F1
#
_entry.id   AF-A0A957X2H5-F1
#
_cell.length_a   1.000
_cell.length_b   1.000
_cell.length_c   1.000
_cell.angle_alpha   90.00
_cell.angle_beta   90.00
_cell.angle_gamma   90.00
#
_symmetry.space_group_name_H-M   'P 1'
#
loop_
_entity.id
_entity.type
_entity.pdbx_description
1 polymer ?
#
loop_
_entity_poly.entity_id
_entity_poly.type
_entity_poly.pdbx_seq_one_letter_code
_entity_poly.pdbx_strand_id
1 'polypeptide(L)'
;MMIWLLILIAIVLGYGLGALPIGLLMGRFYGVDVRAVGSGRTGATNVWRAAGLKAAVPTLLGDALKGAFAIWLIRLCYRLMFPEPGEMAVDEATTRLLVLHLAEALAGGTAVIGHNWSIFMGWKGGA
;
A
#
# COMPACT_ATOMS: atom_id res chain seq x y z
N MET A 1 2.59 21.90 14.54
CA MET A 1 2.19 20.71 15.33
C MET A 1 1.24 19.78 14.56
N MET A 2 0.19 20.28 13.91
CA MET A 2 -0.80 19.44 13.19
C MET A 2 -0.26 18.70 11.96
N ILE A 3 0.76 19.23 11.27
CA ILE A 3 1.30 18.60 10.05
C ILE A 3 1.92 17.22 10.30
N TRP A 4 2.47 17.00 11.49
CA TRP A 4 3.03 15.70 11.88
C TRP A 4 1.96 14.60 12.00
N LEU A 5 0.68 14.94 12.14
CA LEU A 5 -0.41 13.96 12.10
C LEU A 5 -0.47 13.20 10.77
N LEU A 6 -0.02 13.83 9.68
CA LEU A 6 0.05 13.19 8.36
C LEU A 6 0.94 11.93 8.38
N ILE A 7 1.96 11.90 9.23
CA ILE A 7 2.85 10.74 9.39
C ILE A 7 2.06 9.53 9.91
N LEU A 8 1.23 9.72 10.93
CA LEU A 8 0.40 8.65 11.47
C LEU A 8 -0.61 8.16 10.43
N ILE A 9 -1.24 9.09 9.71
CA ILE A 9 -2.18 8.78 8.63
C ILE A 9 -1.48 7.96 7.54
N ALA A 10 -0.26 8.34 7.15
CA ALA A 10 0.55 7.63 6.18
C ALA A 10 0.86 6.18 6.59
N ILE A 11 1.26 5.97 7.83
CA ILE A 11 1.56 4.62 8.35
C ILE A 11 0.30 3.75 8.34
N VAL A 12 -0.82 4.27 8.83
CA VAL A 12 -2.08 3.51 8.95
C VAL A 12 -2.66 3.18 7.58
N LEU A 13 -2.76 4.18 6.69
CA LEU A 13 -3.29 3.98 5.35
C LEU A 13 -2.36 3.13 4.48
N GLY A 14 -1.05 3.37 4.54
CA GLY A 14 -0.05 2.58 3.84
C GLY A 14 -0.15 1.11 4.23
N TYR A 15 -0.07 0.80 5.52
CA TYR A 15 -0.23 -0.57 6.02
C TYR A 15 -1.58 -1.19 5.63
N GLY A 16 -2.68 -0.49 5.85
CA GLY A 16 -4.03 -1.00 5.57
C GLY A 16 -4.24 -1.36 4.10
N LEU A 17 -3.81 -0.48 3.18
CA LEU A 17 -3.88 -0.73 1.75
C LEU A 17 -2.91 -1.84 1.32
N GLY A 18 -1.69 -1.84 1.85
CA GLY A 18 -0.71 -2.89 1.63
C GLY A 18 -1.18 -4.27 2.05
N ALA A 19 -1.91 -4.34 3.18
CA ALA A 19 -2.43 -5.58 3.74
C ALA A 19 -3.51 -6.24 2.88
N LEU A 20 -4.09 -5.55 1.90
CA LEU A 20 -5.12 -6.13 1.04
C LEU A 20 -4.60 -7.37 0.29
N PRO A 21 -5.25 -8.54 0.44
CA PRO A 21 -4.74 -9.82 -0.06
C PRO A 21 -5.14 -10.05 -1.53
N ILE A 22 -4.62 -9.23 -2.46
CA ILE A 22 -5.03 -9.24 -3.87
C ILE A 22 -4.87 -10.63 -4.50
N GLY A 23 -3.74 -11.29 -4.30
CA GLY A 23 -3.54 -12.62 -4.91
C GLY A 23 -4.42 -13.72 -4.34
N LEU A 24 -4.85 -13.61 -3.07
CA LEU A 24 -5.87 -14.51 -2.52
C LEU A 24 -7.24 -14.24 -3.17
N LEU A 25 -7.59 -12.97 -3.35
CA LEU A 25 -8.83 -12.57 -4.00
C LEU A 25 -8.87 -13.05 -5.45
N MET A 26 -7.77 -12.86 -6.20
CA MET A 26 -7.65 -13.33 -7.58
C MET A 26 -7.68 -14.85 -7.64
N GLY A 27 -6.93 -15.56 -6.79
CA GLY A 27 -7.02 -17.01 -6.70
C GLY A 27 -8.45 -17.51 -6.57
N ARG A 28 -9.18 -16.96 -5.59
CA ARG A 28 -10.58 -17.32 -5.33
C ARG A 28 -11.50 -16.97 -6.49
N PHE A 29 -11.29 -15.83 -7.14
CA PHE A 29 -12.05 -15.43 -8.33
C PHE A 29 -11.90 -16.44 -9.48
N TYR A 30 -10.72 -17.05 -9.60
CA TYR A 30 -10.44 -18.12 -10.55
C TYR A 30 -10.69 -19.53 -9.98
N GLY A 31 -11.36 -19.66 -8.82
CA GLY A 31 -11.80 -20.93 -8.25
C GLY A 31 -10.75 -21.71 -7.46
N VAL A 32 -9.61 -21.10 -7.09
CA VAL A 32 -8.50 -21.78 -6.41
C VAL A 32 -8.12 -21.06 -5.11
N ASP A 33 -7.95 -21.80 -4.01
CA ASP A 33 -7.27 -21.24 -2.84
C ASP A 33 -5.75 -21.31 -3.03
N VAL A 34 -5.16 -20.16 -3.36
CA VAL A 34 -3.70 -20.03 -3.62
C VAL A 34 -2.84 -20.45 -2.43
N ARG A 35 -3.39 -20.47 -1.20
CA ARG A 35 -2.66 -20.87 0.00
C ARG A 35 -2.47 -22.39 0.09
N ALA A 36 -3.28 -23.16 -0.64
CA ALA A 36 -3.20 -24.61 -0.69
C ALA A 36 -2.23 -25.11 -1.79
N VAL A 37 -1.66 -24.21 -2.58
CA VAL A 37 -0.81 -24.54 -3.73
C VAL A 37 0.57 -23.89 -3.59
N GLY A 38 1.61 -24.62 -4.02
CA GLY A 38 2.97 -24.10 -4.14
C GLY A 38 3.55 -23.63 -2.80
N SER A 39 4.01 -22.37 -2.73
CA SER A 39 4.60 -21.82 -1.51
C SER A 39 3.57 -21.44 -0.44
N GLY A 40 2.28 -21.49 -0.77
CA GLY A 40 1.19 -21.03 0.09
C GLY A 40 1.15 -19.50 0.30
N ARG A 41 2.05 -18.74 -0.34
CA ARG A 41 2.07 -17.26 -0.34
C ARG A 41 1.06 -16.73 -1.35
N THR A 42 0.63 -15.49 -1.18
CA THR A 42 -0.36 -14.87 -2.07
C THR A 42 0.25 -13.99 -3.17
N GLY A 43 1.57 -13.99 -3.33
CA GLY A 43 2.23 -13.21 -4.39
C GLY A 43 1.96 -13.77 -5.77
N ALA A 44 2.12 -12.91 -6.78
CA ALA A 44 1.82 -13.21 -8.18
C ALA A 44 2.47 -14.51 -8.69
N THR A 45 3.70 -14.82 -8.25
CA THR A 45 4.40 -16.05 -8.64
C THR A 45 3.68 -17.31 -8.16
N ASN A 46 3.13 -17.31 -6.93
CA ASN A 46 2.37 -18.45 -6.44
C ASN A 46 0.97 -18.50 -7.06
N VAL A 47 0.35 -17.34 -7.26
CA VAL A 47 -0.92 -17.25 -8.01
C VAL A 47 -0.77 -17.80 -9.42
N TRP A 48 0.37 -17.57 -10.08
CA TRP A 48 0.65 -18.14 -11.40
C TRP A 48 0.65 -19.68 -11.36
N ARG A 49 1.32 -20.27 -10.36
CA ARG A 49 1.34 -21.73 -10.17
C ARG A 49 -0.06 -22.30 -9.86
N ALA A 50 -0.88 -21.57 -9.12
CA ALA A 50 -2.17 -22.02 -8.63
C ALA A 50 -3.33 -21.81 -9.63
N ALA A 51 -3.38 -20.65 -10.27
CA ALA A 51 -4.53 -20.18 -11.06
C ALA A 51 -4.15 -19.66 -12.45
N GLY A 52 -2.88 -19.83 -12.86
CA GLY A 52 -2.40 -19.46 -14.19
C GLY A 52 -2.12 -17.97 -14.38
N LEU A 53 -1.63 -17.62 -15.58
CA LEU A 53 -1.14 -16.28 -15.89
C LEU A 53 -2.26 -15.22 -15.83
N LYS A 54 -3.50 -15.60 -16.19
CA LYS A 54 -4.67 -14.71 -16.17
C LYS A 54 -5.02 -14.21 -14.76
N ALA A 55 -4.69 -14.98 -13.72
CA ALA A 55 -4.83 -14.57 -12.33
C ALA A 55 -3.57 -13.86 -11.79
N ALA A 56 -2.39 -14.26 -12.26
CA ALA A 56 -1.12 -13.71 -11.78
C ALA A 56 -0.86 -12.26 -12.22
N VAL A 57 -1.17 -11.92 -13.48
CA VAL A 57 -1.00 -10.56 -14.01
C VAL A 57 -1.80 -9.52 -13.22
N PRO A 58 -3.12 -9.66 -13.02
CA PRO A 58 -3.88 -8.70 -12.22
C PRO A 58 -3.47 -8.71 -10.74
N THR A 59 -2.96 -9.85 -10.23
CA THR A 59 -2.37 -9.88 -8.87
C THR A 59 -1.14 -8.98 -8.79
N LEU A 60 -0.19 -9.14 -9.70
CA LEU A 60 1.04 -8.34 -9.73
C LEU A 60 0.72 -6.84 -9.87
N LEU A 61 -0.19 -6.51 -10.79
CA LEU A 61 -0.63 -5.13 -10.99
C LEU A 61 -1.34 -4.58 -9.75
N GLY A 62 -2.26 -5.32 -9.15
CA GLY A 62 -2.97 -4.87 -7.95
C GLY A 62 -2.04 -4.70 -6.74
N ASP A 63 -1.07 -5.60 -6.57
CA ASP A 63 -0.07 -5.50 -5.49
C ASP A 63 0.89 -4.32 -5.69
N ALA A 64 1.24 -3.96 -6.93
CA ALA A 64 2.01 -2.75 -7.21
C ALA A 64 1.14 -1.48 -7.05
N LEU A 65 -0.09 -1.51 -7.58
CA LEU A 65 -1.01 -0.37 -7.59
C LEU A 65 -1.46 0.04 -6.19
N LYS A 66 -1.66 -0.90 -5.26
CA LYS A 66 -2.06 -0.53 -3.89
C LYS A 66 -1.00 0.30 -3.16
N GLY A 67 0.29 0.06 -3.43
CA GLY A 67 1.39 0.87 -2.90
C GLY A 67 1.41 2.27 -3.51
N ALA A 68 1.28 2.37 -4.84
CA ALA A 68 1.17 3.66 -5.53
C ALA A 68 -0.08 4.45 -5.09
N PHE A 69 -1.20 3.75 -4.90
CA PHE A 69 -2.46 4.32 -4.45
C PHE A 69 -2.36 4.85 -3.01
N ALA A 70 -1.62 4.18 -2.13
CA ALA A 70 -1.36 4.69 -0.78
C ALA A 70 -0.63 6.04 -0.81
N ILE A 71 0.42 6.16 -1.63
CA ILE A 71 1.18 7.41 -1.79
C ILE A 71 0.28 8.52 -2.37
N TRP A 72 -0.51 8.19 -3.39
CA TRP A 72 -1.46 9.14 -3.98
C TRP A 72 -2.50 9.63 -2.96
N LEU A 73 -3.02 8.74 -2.13
CA LEU A 73 -4.00 9.08 -1.10
C LEU A 73 -3.40 10.01 -0.05
N ILE A 74 -2.13 9.83 0.32
CA ILE A 74 -1.42 10.75 1.24
C ILE A 74 -1.21 12.13 0.63
N ARG A 75 -0.87 12.22 -0.66
CA ARG A 75 -0.83 13.51 -1.36
C ARG A 75 -2.19 14.20 -1.36
N LEU A 76 -3.26 13.44 -1.54
CA LEU A 76 -4.62 13.97 -1.49
C LEU A 76 -4.96 14.47 -0.08
N CYS A 77 -4.71 13.67 0.97
CA CYS A 77 -4.90 14.07 2.36
C CYS A 77 -4.10 15.33 2.71
N TYR A 78 -2.83 15.41 2.30
CA TYR A 78 -1.99 16.58 2.51
C TYR A 78 -2.63 17.83 1.90
N ARG A 79 -3.04 17.79 0.62
CA ARG A 79 -3.66 18.93 -0.06
C ARG A 79 -4.96 19.39 0.59
N LEU A 80 -5.76 18.47 1.11
CA LEU A 80 -7.02 18.77 1.79
C LEU A 80 -6.80 19.38 3.20
N MET A 81 -5.79 18.90 3.92
CA MET A 81 -5.49 19.34 5.29
C MET A 81 -4.64 20.61 5.34
N PHE A 82 -3.79 20.83 4.34
CA PHE A 82 -2.85 21.95 4.25
C PHE A 82 -2.93 22.61 2.88
N PRO A 83 -3.99 23.40 2.60
CA PRO A 83 -4.08 24.16 1.36
C PRO A 83 -2.90 25.11 1.20
N GLU A 84 -2.41 25.27 -0.03
CA GLU A 84 -1.30 26.18 -0.33
C GLU A 84 -1.69 27.63 0.00
N PRO A 85 -0.95 28.31 0.89
CA PRO A 85 -1.18 29.72 1.17
C PRO A 85 -0.67 30.59 0.00
N GLY A 86 -1.18 31.83 -0.10
CA GLY A 86 -0.72 32.77 -1.14
C GLY A 86 0.74 33.21 -0.95
N GLU A 87 1.18 33.36 0.29
CA GLU A 87 2.57 33.61 0.67
C GLU A 87 2.97 32.63 1.78
N MET A 88 4.21 32.14 1.76
CA MET A 88 4.72 31.17 2.73
C MET A 88 6.17 31.49 3.08
N ALA A 89 6.47 31.51 4.37
CA ALA A 89 7.84 31.63 4.84
C ALA A 89 8.67 30.40 4.42
N VAL A 90 9.96 30.60 4.14
CA VAL A 90 10.83 29.53 3.58
C VAL A 90 10.98 28.35 4.54
N ASP A 91 11.05 28.60 5.84
CA ASP A 91 11.12 27.60 6.89
C ASP A 91 9.84 26.76 6.99
N GLU A 92 8.67 27.39 6.85
CA GLU A 92 7.39 26.70 6.79
C GLU A 92 7.28 25.83 5.53
N ALA A 93 7.67 26.36 4.37
CA ALA A 93 7.70 25.62 3.10
C ALA A 93 8.60 24.39 3.19
N THR A 94 9.80 24.56 3.77
CA THR A 94 10.76 23.47 3.97
C THR A 94 10.19 22.39 4.88
N THR A 95 9.54 22.78 5.97
CA THR A 95 8.90 21.84 6.91
C THR A 95 7.77 21.07 6.23
N ARG A 96 6.91 21.76 5.47
CA ARG A 96 5.82 21.15 4.69
C ARG A 96 6.31 20.10 3.71
N LEU A 97 7.32 20.44 2.91
CA LEU A 97 7.93 19.53 1.96
C LEU A 97 8.58 18.34 2.65
N LEU A 98 9.33 18.55 3.73
CA LEU A 98 9.97 17.47 4.48
C LEU A 98 8.94 16.46 5.00
N VAL A 99 7.86 16.95 5.61
CA VAL A 99 6.81 16.09 6.17
C VAL A 99 6.07 15.33 5.06
N LEU A 100 5.77 15.97 3.92
CA LEU A 100 5.12 15.31 2.80
C LEU A 100 5.98 14.16 2.25
N HIS A 101 7.25 14.39 1.96
CA HIS A 101 8.13 13.34 1.43
C HIS A 101 8.33 12.20 2.44
N LEU A 102 8.44 12.52 3.74
CA LEU A 102 8.51 11.52 4.78
C LEU A 102 7.21 10.69 4.86
N ALA A 103 6.05 11.33 4.78
CA ALA A 103 4.76 10.66 4.77
C ALA A 103 4.61 9.74 3.55
N GLU A 104 5.02 10.18 2.35
CA GLU A 104 5.00 9.35 1.14
C GLU A 104 5.90 8.12 1.27
N ALA A 105 7.13 8.30 1.76
CA ALA A 105 8.07 7.20 1.98
C ALA A 105 7.52 6.20 3.00
N LEU A 106 6.93 6.68 4.10
CA LEU A 106 6.32 5.82 5.11
C LEU A 106 5.08 5.10 4.60
N ALA A 107 4.23 5.74 3.80
CA ALA A 107 3.08 5.10 3.19
C ALA A 107 3.50 3.96 2.26
N GLY A 108 4.50 4.19 1.40
CA GLY A 108 5.07 3.16 0.54
C GLY A 108 5.73 2.02 1.32
N GLY A 109 6.57 2.35 2.30
CA GLY A 109 7.26 1.36 3.13
C GLY A 109 6.28 0.51 3.95
N THR A 110 5.29 1.13 4.58
CA THR A 110 4.28 0.40 5.35
C THR A 110 3.31 -0.39 4.46
N ALA A 111 3.07 0.04 3.22
CA ALA A 111 2.34 -0.78 2.25
C ALA A 111 3.09 -2.08 1.89
N VAL A 112 4.42 -2.03 1.76
CA VAL A 112 5.25 -3.23 1.58
C VAL A 112 5.18 -4.13 2.82
N ILE A 113 5.27 -3.55 4.02
CA ILE A 113 5.11 -4.29 5.28
C ILE A 113 3.72 -4.95 5.34
N GLY A 114 2.66 -4.23 5.02
CA GLY A 114 1.29 -4.77 4.98
C GLY A 114 1.15 -5.91 3.99
N HIS A 115 1.75 -5.79 2.80
CA HIS A 115 1.73 -6.86 1.79
C HIS A 115 2.40 -8.14 2.30
N ASN A 116 3.47 -8.03 3.09
CA ASN A 116 4.19 -9.18 3.66
C ASN A 116 3.54 -9.76 4.92
N TRP A 117 2.94 -8.91 5.75
CA TRP A 117 2.32 -9.26 7.03
C TRP A 117 0.91 -8.68 7.12
N SER A 118 0.00 -9.28 6.35
CA SER A 118 -1.39 -8.82 6.28
C SER A 118 -2.17 -9.22 7.54
N ILE A 119 -2.77 -8.23 8.20
CA ILE A 119 -3.71 -8.47 9.31
C ILE A 119 -4.93 -9.30 8.86
N PHE A 120 -5.33 -9.18 7.59
CA PHE A 120 -6.47 -9.91 7.01
C PHE A 120 -6.16 -11.38 6.74
N MET A 121 -4.89 -11.79 6.81
CA MET A 121 -4.44 -13.15 6.53
C MET A 121 -3.69 -13.77 7.71
N GLY A 122 -3.93 -13.29 8.93
CA GLY A 122 -3.27 -13.83 10.13
C GLY A 122 -1.76 -13.63 10.10
N TRP A 123 -1.31 -12.44 9.67
CA TRP A 123 0.10 -12.03 9.62
C TRP A 123 0.97 -12.80 8.61
N LYS A 124 0.32 -13.41 7.60
CA LYS A 124 0.97 -13.98 6.41
C LYS A 124 0.66 -13.10 5.20
N GLY A 125 1.45 -13.18 4.14
CA GLY A 125 1.39 -12.23 3.03
C GLY A 125 1.89 -12.76 1.69
N GLY A 126 2.19 -11.80 0.82
CA GLY A 126 2.44 -12.04 -0.60
C GLY A 126 3.87 -12.37 -0.99
N ALA A 127 4.90 -11.84 -0.32
CA ALA A 127 6.29 -12.22 -0.60
C ALA A 127 6.53 -13.73 -0.45
#